data_AF-A0A497HLJ5-F1
#
_entry.id   AF-A0A497HLJ5-F1
#
_cell.length_a   1.000
_cell.length_b   1.000
_cell.length_c   1.000
_cell.angle_alpha   90.00
_cell.angle_beta   90.00
_cell.angle_gamma   90.00
#
_symmetry.space_group_name_H-M   'P 1'
#
loop_
_entity.id
_entity.type
_entity.pdbx_description
1 polymer ?
#
loop_
_entity_poly.entity_id
_entity_poly.type
_entity_poly.pdbx_seq_one_letter_code
_entity_poly.pdbx_strand_id
1 'polypeptide(L)'
;MLGLVLRKHLCTNCYYYNKRCNTGWGILAKFLYEEKSGDFELGLKLAKFTWATITIFPIIIMGVEVHFNMLNPVILGIFVILSGFNFLIHSYACKTCKMKEKCYG
;
A
#
# COMPACT_ATOMS: atom_id res chain seq x y z
N MET A 1 11.88 -4.11 -0.70
CA MET A 1 12.70 -2.88 -0.55
C MET A 1 11.94 -1.60 -0.92
N LEU A 2 11.13 -1.57 -2.00
CA LEU A 2 10.27 -0.40 -2.33
C LEU A 2 9.38 0.08 -1.18
N GLY A 3 8.85 -0.86 -0.38
CA GLY A 3 8.07 -0.53 0.82
C GLY A 3 8.85 0.32 1.82
N LEU A 4 10.15 0.08 2.03
CA LEU A 4 10.94 0.85 3.01
C LEU A 4 11.17 2.28 2.56
N VAL A 5 11.46 2.50 1.27
CA VAL A 5 11.63 3.83 0.68
C VAL A 5 10.31 4.59 0.75
N LEU A 6 9.22 3.98 0.28
CA LEU A 6 7.89 4.58 0.33
C LEU A 6 7.49 4.95 1.77
N ARG A 7 7.77 4.07 2.74
CA ARG A 7 7.47 4.29 4.15
C ARG A 7 8.36 5.37 4.77
N LYS A 8 9.62 5.53 4.34
CA LYS A 8 10.46 6.67 4.73
C LYS A 8 9.78 7.99 4.35
N HIS A 9 9.35 8.12 3.11
CA HIS A 9 8.74 9.35 2.58
C HIS A 9 7.37 9.67 3.22
N LEU A 10 6.53 8.65 3.44
CA LEU A 10 5.20 8.84 4.02
C LEU A 10 5.19 8.86 5.55
N CYS A 11 5.77 7.85 6.20
CA CYS A 11 5.57 7.60 7.63
C CYS A 11 6.36 8.55 8.52
N THR A 12 7.49 9.11 8.06
CA THR A 12 8.27 10.09 8.83
C THR A 12 7.59 11.45 8.93
N ASN A 13 6.68 11.75 8.00
CA ASN A 13 5.85 12.97 7.98
C ASN A 13 4.43 12.72 8.49
N CYS A 14 4.12 11.50 8.92
CA CYS A 14 2.78 11.10 9.29
C CYS A 14 2.44 11.48 10.74
N TYR A 15 1.18 11.84 11.02
CA TYR A 15 0.66 12.06 12.38
C TYR A 15 0.94 10.89 13.34
N TYR A 16 0.96 9.66 12.78
CA TYR A 16 1.22 8.43 13.53
C TYR A 16 2.72 8.09 13.64
N TYR A 17 3.63 8.97 13.23
CA TYR A 17 5.06 8.78 13.53
C TYR A 17 5.25 8.63 15.04
N ASN A 18 6.01 7.61 15.47
CA ASN A 18 6.17 7.23 16.88
C ASN A 18 4.84 6.84 17.59
N LYS A 19 3.79 6.50 16.84
CA LYS A 19 2.49 6.02 17.37
C LYS A 19 2.04 4.77 16.62
N ARG A 20 1.14 3.99 17.24
CA ARG A 20 0.55 2.83 16.58
C ARG A 20 -0.47 3.28 15.53
N CYS A 21 -0.24 2.91 14.27
CA CYS A 21 -1.26 2.98 13.21
C CYS A 21 -1.83 1.58 12.92
N ASN A 22 -2.90 1.49 12.13
CA ASN A 22 -3.54 0.20 11.76
C ASN A 22 -2.57 -0.81 11.14
N THR A 23 -1.49 -0.34 10.51
CA THR A 23 -0.50 -1.20 9.84
C THR A 23 0.82 -1.30 10.61
N GLY A 24 0.93 -0.69 11.79
CA GLY A 24 2.13 -0.72 12.65
C GLY A 24 3.33 0.12 12.16
N TRP A 25 3.30 0.63 10.93
CA TRP A 25 4.40 1.37 10.31
C TRP A 25 4.82 2.65 11.04
N GLY A 26 3.94 3.29 11.81
CA GLY A 26 4.28 4.50 12.56
C GLY A 26 5.34 4.27 13.65
N ILE A 27 5.30 3.12 14.31
CA ILE A 27 6.29 2.69 15.29
C ILE A 27 7.57 2.23 14.59
N LEU A 28 7.43 1.39 13.55
CA LEU A 28 8.59 0.89 12.79
C LEU A 28 9.39 2.03 12.14
N ALA A 29 8.71 3.05 11.63
CA ALA A 29 9.36 4.21 11.01
C ALA A 29 10.27 4.95 12.00
N LYS A 30 9.89 5.03 13.28
CA LYS A 30 10.70 5.67 14.34
C LYS A 30 12.01 4.94 14.61
N PHE A 31 12.02 3.61 14.46
CA PHE A 31 13.25 2.82 14.64
C PHE A 31 14.16 2.86 13.42
N LEU A 32 13.60 3.11 12.24
CA LEU A 32 14.32 3.04 10.97
C LEU A 32 14.79 4.39 10.45
N TYR A 33 14.06 5.47 10.78
CA TYR A 33 14.26 6.79 10.18
C TYR A 33 14.03 7.90 11.20
N GLU A 34 14.66 9.04 10.97
CA GLU A 34 14.39 10.26 11.72
C GLU A 34 13.05 10.89 11.29
N GLU A 35 12.44 11.64 12.22
CA GLU A 35 11.19 12.35 11.96
C GLU A 35 11.38 13.39 10.84
N LYS A 36 10.42 13.47 9.91
CA LYS A 36 10.47 14.38 8.73
C LYS A 36 11.71 14.24 7.83
N SER A 37 12.41 13.11 7.89
CA SER A 37 13.58 12.84 7.01
C SER A 37 13.22 12.49 5.56
N GLY A 38 11.94 12.37 5.24
CA GLY A 38 11.44 12.08 3.90
C GLY A 38 10.66 13.25 3.29
N ASP A 39 10.48 13.20 1.97
CA ASP A 39 9.56 14.07 1.23
C ASP A 39 8.16 13.42 1.16
N PHE A 40 7.15 14.06 1.74
CA PHE A 40 5.78 13.56 1.78
C PHE A 40 5.09 13.59 0.41
N GLU A 41 5.33 14.60 -0.42
CA GLU A 41 4.71 14.71 -1.75
C GLU A 41 5.24 13.62 -2.68
N LEU A 42 6.56 13.39 -2.63
CA LEU A 42 7.21 12.29 -3.33
C LEU A 42 6.64 10.94 -2.85
N GLY A 43 6.44 10.78 -1.54
CA GLY A 43 5.80 9.62 -0.94
C GLY A 43 4.40 9.34 -1.50
N LEU A 44 3.57 10.38 -1.67
CA LEU A 44 2.23 10.24 -2.24
C LEU A 44 2.27 9.81 -3.72
N LYS A 45 3.16 10.39 -4.52
CA LYS A 45 3.36 10.01 -5.94
C LYS A 45 3.78 8.55 -6.05
N LEU A 46 4.78 8.13 -5.26
CA LEU A 46 5.25 6.75 -5.24
C LEU A 46 4.16 5.78 -4.74
N ALA A 47 3.33 6.18 -3.77
CA ALA A 47 2.26 5.32 -3.27
C ALA A 47 1.27 4.97 -4.37
N LYS A 48 0.78 5.98 -5.11
CA LYS A 48 -0.17 5.78 -6.22
C LYS A 48 0.41 4.83 -7.27
N PHE A 49 1.67 5.08 -7.68
CA PHE A 49 2.35 4.23 -8.64
C PHE A 49 2.50 2.80 -8.13
N THR A 50 3.01 2.64 -6.91
CA THR A 50 3.26 1.31 -6.31
C THR A 50 1.99 0.49 -6.19
N TRP A 51 0.90 1.07 -5.70
CA TRP A 51 -0.38 0.36 -5.56
C TRP A 51 -0.98 0.01 -6.92
N ALA A 52 -0.96 0.93 -7.89
CA ALA A 52 -1.42 0.63 -9.24
C ALA A 52 -0.63 -0.54 -9.86
N THR A 53 0.70 -0.52 -9.76
CA THR A 53 1.54 -1.58 -10.31
C THR A 53 1.31 -2.92 -9.60
N ILE A 54 1.29 -2.95 -8.27
CA ILE A 54 1.14 -4.20 -7.50
C ILE A 54 -0.24 -4.84 -7.71
N THR A 55 -1.28 -4.07 -8.00
CA THR A 55 -2.62 -4.64 -8.18
C THR A 55 -2.92 -4.96 -9.63
N ILE A 56 -2.61 -4.07 -10.58
CA ILE A 56 -2.98 -4.24 -11.99
C ILE A 56 -2.06 -5.25 -12.68
N PHE A 57 -0.76 -5.18 -12.43
CA PHE A 57 0.22 -6.00 -13.15
C PHE A 57 0.02 -7.50 -12.92
N PRO A 58 -0.19 -8.00 -11.68
CA PRO A 58 -0.46 -9.42 -11.46
C PRO A 58 -1.77 -9.90 -12.08
N ILE A 59 -2.83 -9.06 -12.08
CA ILE A 59 -4.12 -9.43 -12.68
C ILE A 59 -3.95 -9.65 -14.19
N ILE A 60 -3.20 -8.79 -14.88
CA ILE A 60 -2.92 -8.94 -16.31
C ILE A 60 -2.13 -10.22 -16.58
N ILE A 61 -1.04 -10.46 -15.84
CA ILE A 61 -0.20 -11.66 -16.03
C ILE A 61 -1.00 -12.93 -15.79
N MET A 62 -1.70 -13.03 -14.66
CA MET A 62 -2.49 -14.21 -14.33
C MET A 62 -3.65 -14.42 -15.32
N GLY A 63 -4.25 -13.33 -15.82
CA GLY A 63 -5.28 -13.42 -16.87
C GLY A 63 -4.74 -14.02 -18.17
N VAL A 64 -3.54 -13.60 -18.58
CA VAL A 64 -2.84 -14.17 -19.76
C VAL A 64 -2.50 -15.64 -19.52
N GLU A 65 -1.96 -16.00 -18.35
CA GLU A 65 -1.60 -17.38 -18.04
C GLU A 65 -2.80 -18.34 -17.98
N VAL A 66 -3.95 -17.88 -17.46
CA VAL A 66 -5.20 -18.65 -17.49
C VAL A 66 -5.67 -18.87 -18.93
N HIS A 67 -5.55 -17.86 -19.80
CA HIS A 67 -5.90 -18.00 -21.22
C HIS A 67 -5.05 -19.06 -21.95
N PHE A 68 -3.78 -19.19 -21.57
CA PHE A 68 -2.87 -20.22 -22.08
C PHE A 68 -2.92 -21.55 -21.29
N ASN A 69 -3.91 -21.74 -20.40
CA ASN A 69 -4.08 -22.93 -19.55
C ASN A 69 -2.87 -23.27 -18.65
N MET A 70 -2.00 -22.29 -18.36
CA MET A 70 -0.81 -22.50 -17.53
C MET A 70 -1.10 -22.33 -16.02
N LEU A 71 -2.21 -21.66 -15.68
CA LEU A 71 -2.60 -21.38 -14.30
C LEU A 71 -4.06 -21.76 -14.03
N ASN A 72 -4.35 -22.31 -12.85
CA ASN A 72 -5.70 -22.69 -12.46
C ASN A 72 -6.58 -21.43 -12.25
N PRO A 73 -7.74 -21.29 -12.93
CA PRO A 73 -8.61 -20.12 -12.79
C PRO A 73 -9.11 -19.90 -11.35
N VAL A 74 -9.14 -20.94 -10.51
CA VAL A 74 -9.46 -20.82 -9.08
C VAL A 74 -8.47 -19.91 -8.35
N ILE A 75 -7.18 -19.96 -8.71
CA ILE A 75 -6.14 -19.13 -8.08
C ILE A 75 -6.36 -17.67 -8.41
N LEU A 76 -6.68 -17.36 -9.68
CA LEU A 76 -7.05 -16.01 -10.11
C LEU A 76 -8.29 -15.51 -9.35
N GLY A 77 -9.32 -16.36 -9.21
CA GLY A 77 -10.53 -16.05 -8.43
C GLY A 77 -10.21 -15.68 -6.97
N ILE A 78 -9.40 -16.50 -6.29
CA ILE A 78 -8.96 -16.23 -4.90
C ILE A 78 -8.19 -14.90 -4.83
N PHE A 79 -7.28 -14.65 -5.76
CA PHE A 79 -6.49 -13.41 -5.76
C PHE A 79 -7.37 -12.16 -5.92
N VAL A 80 -8.36 -12.20 -6.82
CA VAL A 80 -9.30 -11.10 -7.02
C VAL A 80 -10.14 -10.85 -5.76
N ILE A 81 -10.64 -11.92 -5.12
CA ILE A 81 -11.41 -11.82 -3.87
C ILE A 81 -10.55 -11.19 -2.76
N LEU A 82 -9.34 -11.69 -2.54
CA LEU A 82 -8.43 -11.16 -1.51
C LEU A 82 -8.06 -9.70 -1.78
N SER A 83 -7.84 -9.34 -3.05
CA SER A 83 -7.58 -7.95 -3.46
C SER A 83 -8.77 -7.04 -3.17
N GLY A 84 -10.00 -7.51 -3.44
CA GLY A 84 -11.24 -6.81 -3.09
C GLY A 84 -11.39 -6.60 -1.59
N PHE A 85 -11.19 -7.65 -0.78
CA PHE A 85 -11.21 -7.53 0.68
C PHE A 85 -10.14 -6.55 1.19
N ASN A 86 -8.92 -6.60 0.65
CA ASN A 86 -7.84 -5.69 1.01
C ASN A 86 -8.23 -4.23 0.72
N PHE A 87 -8.83 -3.97 -0.44
CA PHE A 87 -9.33 -2.65 -0.81
C PHE A 87 -10.40 -2.13 0.16
N LEU A 88 -11.34 -2.98 0.57
CA LEU A 88 -12.38 -2.60 1.54
C LEU A 88 -11.79 -2.25 2.91
N ILE A 89 -10.87 -3.07 3.41
CA ILE A 89 -10.17 -2.82 4.69
C ILE A 89 -9.37 -1.51 4.59
N HIS A 90 -8.68 -1.29 3.48
CA HIS A 90 -7.91 -0.07 3.25
C HIS A 90 -8.81 1.17 3.22
N SER A 91 -9.95 1.10 2.52
CA SER A 91 -10.94 2.18 2.46
C SER A 91 -11.49 2.54 3.86
N TYR A 92 -11.81 1.52 4.67
CA TYR A 92 -12.27 1.74 6.05
C TYR A 92 -11.17 2.35 6.94
N ALA A 93 -9.94 1.85 6.83
CA ALA A 93 -8.80 2.38 7.55
C ALA A 93 -8.49 3.83 7.15
N CYS A 94 -8.69 4.21 5.87
CA CYS A 94 -8.49 5.58 5.40
C CYS A 94 -9.52 6.55 6.00
N LYS A 95 -10.79 6.15 6.10
CA LYS A 95 -11.87 6.98 6.70
C LYS A 95 -11.61 7.34 8.17
N THR A 96 -10.99 6.43 8.91
CA THR A 96 -10.66 6.59 10.35
C THR A 96 -9.29 7.19 10.58
N CYS A 97 -8.50 7.42 9.52
CA CYS A 97 -7.16 7.97 9.61
C CYS A 97 -7.19 9.48 9.90
N LYS A 98 -6.40 9.91 10.90
CA LYS A 98 -6.25 11.33 11.25
C LYS A 98 -5.56 12.20 10.18
N MET A 99 -5.00 11.59 9.13
CA MET A 99 -4.39 12.30 8.00
C MET A 99 -5.20 12.25 6.70
N LYS A 100 -6.45 11.79 6.73
CA LYS A 100 -7.28 11.61 5.53
C LYS A 100 -7.36 12.85 4.62
N GLU A 101 -7.27 14.05 5.20
CA GLU A 101 -7.35 15.32 4.45
C GLU A 101 -6.04 15.72 3.77
N LYS A 102 -4.89 15.22 4.27
CA LYS A 102 -3.56 15.50 3.71
C LYS A 102 -3.07 14.38 2.81
N CYS A 103 -3.60 13.17 2.98
CA CYS A 103 -3.22 11.99 2.23
C CYS A 103 -4.25 11.71 1.14
N TYR A 104 -4.06 12.31 -0.04
CA TYR A 104 -4.89 12.05 -1.23
C TYR A 104 -4.41 10.77 -1.94
N GLY A 105 -4.59 9.63 -1.26
CA GLY A 105 -4.19 8.30 -1.73
C GLY A 105 -5.31 7.30 -1.52
#